data_AF-A0A545ASZ8-F1
#
_entry.id   AF-A0A545ASZ8-F1
#
_cell.length_a   1.000
_cell.length_b   1.000
_cell.length_c   1.000
_cell.angle_alpha   90.00
_cell.angle_beta   90.00
_cell.angle_gamma   90.00
#
_symmetry.space_group_name_H-M   'P 1'
#
loop_
_entity.id
_entity.type
_entity.pdbx_description
1 polymer ?
#
loop_
_entity_poly.entity_id
_entity_poly.type
_entity_poly.pdbx_seq_one_letter_code
_entity_poly.pdbx_strand_id
1 'polypeptide(L)'
;MAIPARRIRDRESFNNVTSSPHETAAIYFFKQLDPIYDAVCAVAQDFINRPHLYTRIGSDECVEALARLRSQLGTDPRLPSRDQRAQAYAAVYGPPNGVAEFDKLREDLMAAATAYAERVFDTGVDMLRERVRTAHKPLKDFLTGATGDSTRWTSGQALDNLAERTCFSVLRVPGISSVFGIASAPQKDWPYSEDSDANKLLDEISRRLTPANVLDRQGASSRQRVAARGAEAIASVLDYSENGADRGDDNASLDILITQVYTWATAKKALAMGATSN
;
A
#
# COMPACT_ATOMS: atom_id res chain seq x y z
N MET A 1 -17.35 -15.22 17.31
CA MET A 1 -17.41 -13.76 17.07
C MET A 1 -16.89 -13.48 15.67
N ALA A 2 -17.61 -12.68 14.88
CA ALA A 2 -17.20 -12.36 13.53
C ALA A 2 -15.90 -11.52 13.47
N ILE A 3 -15.10 -11.68 12.42
CA ILE A 3 -13.91 -10.84 12.20
C ILE A 3 -14.30 -9.36 11.99
N PRO A 4 -13.46 -8.37 12.37
CA PRO A 4 -13.80 -6.96 12.19
C PRO A 4 -13.78 -6.53 10.72
N ALA A 5 -14.71 -5.66 10.33
CA ALA A 5 -14.69 -4.98 9.03
C ALA A 5 -13.64 -3.85 9.03
N ARG A 6 -12.41 -4.19 8.61
CA ARG A 6 -11.26 -3.27 8.63
C ARG A 6 -11.39 -2.14 7.60
N ARG A 7 -11.05 -0.91 8.00
CA ARG A 7 -10.95 0.25 7.10
C ARG A 7 -9.82 1.17 7.52
N ILE A 8 -8.93 1.48 6.57
CA ILE A 8 -7.85 2.45 6.68
C ILE A 8 -8.39 3.79 6.19
N ARG A 9 -8.29 4.82 7.04
CA ARG A 9 -8.73 6.20 6.76
C ARG A 9 -7.71 7.24 7.22
N ASP A 10 -6.85 6.85 8.13
CA ASP A 10 -5.86 7.67 8.80
C ASP A 10 -4.71 6.77 9.27
N ARG A 11 -3.72 7.37 9.91
CA ARG A 11 -2.55 6.66 10.43
C ARG A 11 -2.90 5.66 11.53
N GLU A 12 -3.85 5.99 12.38
CA GLU A 12 -4.22 5.16 13.53
C GLU A 12 -4.92 3.87 13.06
N SER A 13 -5.90 4.02 12.19
CA SER A 13 -6.59 2.90 11.54
C SER A 13 -5.64 2.06 10.68
N PHE A 14 -4.66 2.66 10.00
CA PHE A 14 -3.58 1.89 9.35
C PHE A 14 -2.83 1.02 10.35
N ASN A 15 -2.33 1.61 11.45
CA ASN A 15 -1.61 0.86 12.47
C ASN A 15 -2.46 -0.26 13.08
N ASN A 16 -3.76 -0.02 13.33
CA ASN A 16 -4.69 -1.03 13.85
C ASN A 16 -4.96 -2.17 12.85
N VAL A 17 -4.88 -1.89 11.55
CA VAL A 17 -5.08 -2.88 10.48
C VAL A 17 -3.81 -3.70 10.23
N THR A 18 -2.62 -3.12 10.42
CA THR A 18 -1.36 -3.73 10.01
C THR A 18 -0.42 -4.07 11.16
N SER A 19 -0.83 -3.84 12.42
CA SER A 19 -0.09 -4.28 13.61
C SER A 19 0.02 -5.81 13.65
N SER A 20 0.90 -6.35 14.49
CA SER A 20 1.07 -7.79 14.65
C SER A 20 -0.28 -8.50 14.89
N PRO A 21 -0.58 -9.62 14.20
CA PRO A 21 0.28 -10.39 13.28
C PRO A 21 0.12 -10.03 11.78
N HIS A 22 -0.29 -8.80 11.45
CA HIS A 22 -0.60 -8.35 10.08
C HIS A 22 0.55 -7.59 9.41
N GLU A 23 1.80 -7.90 9.76
CA GLU A 23 2.99 -7.23 9.20
C GLU A 23 3.04 -7.30 7.67
N THR A 24 2.61 -8.43 7.09
CA THR A 24 2.52 -8.61 5.63
C THR A 24 1.43 -7.74 4.98
N ALA A 25 0.47 -7.20 5.74
CA ALA A 25 -0.45 -6.18 5.21
C ALA A 25 0.25 -4.81 5.10
N ALA A 26 1.07 -4.44 6.09
CA ALA A 26 1.86 -3.19 6.05
C ALA A 26 2.87 -3.20 4.89
N ILE A 27 3.61 -4.30 4.71
CA ILE A 27 4.60 -4.41 3.62
C ILE A 27 3.90 -4.27 2.26
N TYR A 28 2.69 -4.83 2.11
CA TYR A 28 1.91 -4.70 0.88
C TYR A 28 1.55 -3.24 0.61
N PHE A 29 1.04 -2.54 1.64
CA PHE A 29 0.71 -1.12 1.54
C PHE A 29 1.91 -0.31 1.06
N PHE A 30 3.07 -0.46 1.71
CA PHE A 30 4.28 0.26 1.35
C PHE A 30 4.80 -0.13 -0.04
N LYS A 31 4.70 -1.40 -0.45
CA LYS A 31 5.06 -1.86 -1.79
C LYS A 31 4.26 -1.17 -2.89
N GLN A 32 2.96 -0.96 -2.69
CA GLN A 32 2.11 -0.30 -3.69
C GLN A 32 2.44 1.19 -3.84
N LEU A 33 2.92 1.82 -2.76
CA LEU A 33 3.32 3.22 -2.71
C LEU A 33 4.80 3.45 -3.01
N ASP A 34 5.58 2.41 -3.30
CA ASP A 34 7.02 2.51 -3.55
C ASP A 34 7.43 3.59 -4.58
N PRO A 35 6.69 3.81 -5.68
CA PRO A 35 7.01 4.89 -6.62
C PRO A 35 7.00 6.30 -5.99
N ILE A 36 6.27 6.51 -4.89
CA ILE A 36 6.27 7.78 -4.15
C ILE A 36 7.63 8.00 -3.48
N TYR A 37 8.26 6.95 -2.95
CA TYR A 37 9.58 7.08 -2.33
C TYR A 37 10.63 7.50 -3.35
N ASP A 38 10.57 6.93 -4.56
CA ASP A 38 11.44 7.31 -5.67
C ASP A 38 11.20 8.77 -6.09
N ALA A 39 9.95 9.24 -6.12
CA ALA A 39 9.62 10.63 -6.38
C ALA A 39 10.21 11.57 -5.31
N VAL A 40 10.12 11.22 -4.02
CA VAL A 40 10.73 12.02 -2.95
C VAL A 40 12.27 11.98 -3.00
N CYS A 41 12.87 10.85 -3.37
CA CYS A 41 14.31 10.79 -3.60
C CYS A 41 14.74 11.74 -4.73
N ALA A 42 13.93 11.88 -5.78
CA ALA A 42 14.16 12.85 -6.85
C ALA A 42 14.03 14.29 -6.33
N VAL A 43 13.08 14.58 -5.44
CA VAL A 43 12.98 15.89 -4.76
C VAL A 43 14.22 16.16 -3.90
N ALA A 44 14.73 15.17 -3.17
CA ALA A 44 15.95 15.31 -2.37
C ALA A 44 17.18 15.60 -3.24
N GLN A 45 17.28 14.96 -4.40
CA GLN A 45 18.32 15.28 -5.39
C GLN A 45 18.16 16.70 -5.95
N ASP A 46 16.93 17.10 -6.22
CA ASP A 46 16.61 18.42 -6.76
C ASP A 46 16.89 19.55 -5.78
N PHE A 47 16.61 19.33 -4.50
CA PHE A 47 16.93 20.23 -3.38
C PHE A 47 18.41 20.64 -3.39
N ILE A 48 19.31 19.68 -3.65
CA ILE A 48 20.76 19.94 -3.73
C ILE A 48 21.15 20.60 -5.06
N ASN A 49 20.51 20.20 -6.17
CA ASN A 49 20.87 20.70 -7.49
C ASN A 49 20.37 22.13 -7.77
N ARG A 50 19.22 22.51 -7.17
CA ARG A 50 18.55 23.79 -7.41
C ARG A 50 18.18 24.49 -6.09
N PRO A 51 19.15 24.79 -5.21
CA PRO A 51 18.87 25.33 -3.87
C PRO A 51 18.11 26.66 -3.89
N HIS A 52 18.24 27.45 -4.97
CA HIS A 52 17.51 28.70 -5.15
C HIS A 52 15.98 28.52 -5.20
N LEU A 53 15.47 27.34 -5.58
CA LEU A 53 14.04 27.03 -5.56
C LEU A 53 13.53 26.71 -4.14
N TYR A 54 14.42 26.30 -3.23
CA TYR A 54 14.07 25.76 -1.91
C TYR A 54 14.38 26.74 -0.77
N THR A 55 14.38 28.04 -1.06
CA THR A 55 14.75 29.10 -0.09
C THR A 55 13.73 29.32 1.03
N ARG A 56 12.50 28.77 0.90
CA ARG A 56 11.38 29.00 1.83
C ARG A 56 10.63 27.71 2.19
N ILE A 57 11.37 26.64 2.52
CA ILE A 57 10.73 25.38 2.97
C ILE A 57 9.93 25.58 4.26
N GLY A 58 10.47 26.35 5.21
CA GLY A 58 9.81 26.67 6.48
C GLY A 58 9.75 25.52 7.48
N SER A 59 10.58 24.48 7.31
CA SER A 59 10.67 23.32 8.20
C SER A 59 12.10 22.77 8.21
N ASP A 60 12.80 22.90 9.33
CA ASP A 60 14.15 22.36 9.50
C ASP A 60 14.15 20.82 9.47
N GLU A 61 13.10 20.19 10.02
CA GLU A 61 12.89 18.74 9.95
C GLU A 61 12.80 18.25 8.50
N CYS A 62 12.11 18.99 7.63
CA CYS A 62 12.04 18.67 6.20
C CYS A 62 13.40 18.81 5.52
N VAL A 63 14.16 19.86 5.86
CA VAL A 63 15.51 20.07 5.31
C VAL A 63 16.44 18.92 5.72
N GLU A 64 16.39 18.52 7.00
CA GLU A 64 17.16 17.39 7.51
C GLU A 64 16.74 16.08 6.83
N ALA A 65 15.44 15.84 6.67
CA ALA A 65 14.94 14.64 5.99
C ALA A 65 15.43 14.55 4.54
N LEU A 66 15.40 15.65 3.78
CA LEU A 66 15.93 15.72 2.40
C LEU A 66 17.44 15.47 2.37
N ALA A 67 18.20 16.07 3.28
CA ALA A 67 19.64 15.86 3.39
C ALA A 67 19.99 14.41 3.75
N ARG A 68 19.23 13.80 4.67
CA ARG A 68 19.40 12.40 5.07
C ARG A 68 19.06 11.45 3.93
N LEU A 69 17.96 11.65 3.22
CA LEU A 69 17.65 10.87 2.02
C LEU A 69 18.79 10.91 1.00
N ARG A 70 19.44 12.06 0.82
CA ARG A 70 20.55 12.16 -0.14
C ARG A 70 21.83 11.45 0.31
N SER A 71 22.13 11.49 1.61
CA SER A 71 23.41 11.04 2.17
C SER A 71 23.39 9.62 2.75
N GLN A 72 22.23 9.12 3.16
CA GLN A 72 22.08 7.87 3.93
C GLN A 72 21.20 6.81 3.24
N LEU A 73 20.58 7.12 2.09
CA LEU A 73 19.77 6.15 1.35
C LEU A 73 20.62 4.95 0.91
N GLY A 74 20.20 3.75 1.31
CA GLY A 74 20.90 2.50 1.04
C GLY A 74 21.98 2.13 2.05
N THR A 75 22.37 3.05 2.94
CA THR A 75 23.41 2.82 3.96
C THR A 75 22.83 2.77 5.37
N ASP A 76 21.81 3.57 5.68
CA ASP A 76 21.02 3.42 6.91
C ASP A 76 19.95 2.33 6.70
N PRO A 77 19.88 1.29 7.57
CA PRO A 77 18.86 0.25 7.47
C PRO A 77 17.42 0.77 7.55
N ARG A 78 17.19 1.98 8.06
CA ARG A 78 15.88 2.66 8.10
C ARG A 78 15.58 3.48 6.84
N LEU A 79 16.55 3.64 5.95
CA LEU A 79 16.43 4.32 4.67
C LEU A 79 16.85 3.38 3.54
N PRO A 80 16.14 2.26 3.33
CA PRO A 80 16.53 1.27 2.33
C PRO A 80 16.48 1.85 0.91
N SER A 81 17.49 1.53 0.11
CA SER A 81 17.52 1.84 -1.32
C SER A 81 16.43 1.10 -2.08
N ARG A 82 16.17 1.52 -3.33
CA ARG A 82 15.18 0.86 -4.20
C ARG A 82 15.41 -0.65 -4.31
N ASP A 83 16.66 -1.07 -4.48
CA ASP A 83 17.01 -2.49 -4.59
C ASP A 83 16.79 -3.25 -3.28
N GLN A 84 17.14 -2.64 -2.14
CA GLN A 84 16.89 -3.24 -0.82
C GLN A 84 15.40 -3.38 -0.54
N ARG A 85 14.58 -2.38 -0.92
CA ARG A 85 13.11 -2.46 -0.81
C ARG A 85 12.54 -3.54 -1.72
N ALA A 86 13.00 -3.62 -2.96
CA ALA A 86 12.59 -4.67 -3.89
C ALA A 86 12.92 -6.08 -3.36
N GLN A 87 14.10 -6.27 -2.75
CA GLN A 87 14.47 -7.51 -2.07
C GLN A 87 13.56 -7.82 -0.87
N ALA A 88 13.26 -6.82 -0.04
CA ALA A 88 12.35 -6.96 1.09
C ALA A 88 10.93 -7.36 0.63
N TYR A 89 10.44 -6.77 -0.45
CA TYR A 89 9.15 -7.14 -1.05
C TYR A 89 9.18 -8.55 -1.63
N ALA A 90 10.26 -8.91 -2.31
CA ALA A 90 10.40 -10.22 -2.95
C ALA A 90 10.49 -11.36 -1.91
N ALA A 91 11.04 -11.09 -0.73
CA ALA A 91 11.07 -12.05 0.36
C ALA A 91 9.67 -12.43 0.87
N VAL A 92 8.67 -11.57 0.70
CA VAL A 92 7.28 -11.82 1.14
C VAL A 92 6.39 -12.25 -0.02
N TYR A 93 6.49 -11.60 -1.17
CA TYR A 93 5.54 -11.80 -2.29
C TYR A 93 6.15 -12.48 -3.51
N GLY A 94 7.42 -12.85 -3.47
CA GLY A 94 8.15 -13.38 -4.62
C GLY A 94 8.70 -12.29 -5.56
N PRO A 95 9.57 -12.68 -6.51
CA PRO A 95 10.25 -11.75 -7.40
C PRO A 95 9.28 -11.10 -8.40
N PRO A 96 9.53 -9.83 -8.81
CA PRO A 96 8.60 -9.04 -9.64
C PRO A 96 8.38 -9.57 -11.06
N ASN A 97 9.26 -10.45 -11.58
CA ASN A 97 9.19 -11.00 -12.93
C ASN A 97 9.05 -12.54 -12.95
N GLY A 98 8.79 -13.15 -11.80
CA GLY A 98 8.49 -14.58 -11.70
C GLY A 98 6.99 -14.83 -11.67
N VAL A 99 6.57 -16.07 -11.95
CA VAL A 99 5.23 -16.54 -11.54
C VAL A 99 5.26 -16.66 -10.02
N ALA A 100 5.00 -15.55 -9.35
CA ALA A 100 5.02 -15.49 -7.90
C ALA A 100 3.81 -16.26 -7.35
N GLU A 101 4.06 -17.20 -6.44
CA GLU A 101 3.03 -18.00 -5.78
C GLU A 101 1.95 -17.11 -5.15
N PHE A 102 2.37 -16.02 -4.47
CA PHE A 102 1.46 -15.02 -3.92
C PHE A 102 0.49 -14.45 -4.95
N ASP A 103 0.98 -14.08 -6.14
CA ASP A 103 0.14 -13.48 -7.16
C ASP A 103 -0.93 -14.46 -7.64
N LYS A 104 -0.56 -15.72 -7.87
CA LYS A 104 -1.51 -16.78 -8.23
C LYS A 104 -2.57 -16.98 -7.14
N LEU A 105 -2.15 -17.19 -5.89
CA LEU A 105 -3.04 -17.41 -4.76
C LEU A 105 -3.99 -16.22 -4.52
N ARG A 106 -3.47 -14.99 -4.67
CA ARG A 106 -4.29 -13.77 -4.62
C ARG A 106 -5.33 -13.74 -5.72
N GLU A 107 -4.93 -13.96 -6.98
CA GLU A 107 -5.87 -13.92 -8.11
C GLU A 107 -6.96 -14.98 -7.98
N ASP A 108 -6.62 -16.20 -7.51
CA ASP A 108 -7.59 -17.27 -7.27
C ASP A 108 -8.64 -16.86 -6.22
N LEU A 109 -8.20 -16.28 -5.10
CA LEU A 109 -9.10 -15.77 -4.06
C LEU A 109 -9.94 -14.58 -4.55
N MET A 110 -9.34 -13.64 -5.29
CA MET A 110 -10.04 -12.51 -5.90
C MET A 110 -11.12 -12.97 -6.89
N ALA A 111 -10.82 -13.97 -7.71
CA ALA A 111 -11.76 -14.53 -8.66
C ALA A 111 -12.94 -15.21 -7.92
N ALA A 112 -12.68 -15.94 -6.84
CA ALA A 112 -13.72 -16.54 -6.01
C ALA A 112 -14.62 -15.47 -5.34
N ALA A 113 -14.02 -14.44 -4.75
CA ALA A 113 -14.74 -13.34 -4.11
C ALA A 113 -15.58 -12.52 -5.11
N THR A 114 -15.03 -12.27 -6.31
CA THR A 114 -15.74 -11.59 -7.40
C THR A 114 -16.95 -12.41 -7.87
N ALA A 115 -16.77 -13.72 -8.10
CA ALA A 115 -17.86 -14.60 -8.50
C ALA A 115 -18.99 -14.65 -7.45
N TYR A 116 -18.64 -14.57 -6.16
CA TYR A 116 -19.63 -14.47 -5.09
C TYR A 116 -20.37 -13.13 -5.09
N ALA A 117 -19.64 -12.01 -5.19
CA ALA A 117 -20.18 -10.66 -5.09
C ALA A 117 -21.05 -10.27 -6.30
N GLU A 118 -20.70 -10.76 -7.49
CA GLU A 118 -21.36 -10.41 -8.76
C GLU A 118 -22.41 -11.44 -9.21
N ARG A 119 -22.79 -12.38 -8.32
CA ARG A 119 -23.80 -13.39 -8.65
C ARG A 119 -25.16 -12.76 -8.98
N VAL A 120 -25.82 -13.28 -10.00
CA VAL A 120 -27.13 -12.79 -10.48
C VAL A 120 -28.31 -13.53 -9.81
N PHE A 121 -28.07 -14.75 -9.33
CA PHE A 121 -29.09 -15.60 -8.72
C PHE A 121 -28.67 -16.03 -7.31
N ASP A 122 -29.62 -16.17 -6.39
CA ASP A 122 -29.39 -16.62 -5.01
C ASP A 122 -29.24 -18.14 -4.87
N THR A 123 -29.38 -18.89 -5.96
CA THR A 123 -29.11 -20.33 -5.99
C THR A 123 -27.61 -20.59 -5.97
N GLY A 124 -27.13 -21.45 -5.08
CA GLY A 124 -25.72 -21.87 -5.04
C GLY A 124 -24.80 -20.99 -4.17
N VAL A 125 -25.35 -20.11 -3.32
CA VAL A 125 -24.59 -19.26 -2.39
C VAL A 125 -23.61 -20.08 -1.53
N ASP A 126 -24.04 -21.22 -1.02
CA ASP A 126 -23.18 -22.09 -0.20
C ASP A 126 -22.00 -22.66 -0.99
N MET A 127 -22.19 -23.01 -2.27
CA MET A 127 -21.11 -23.47 -3.14
C MET A 127 -20.11 -22.35 -3.43
N LEU A 128 -20.58 -21.11 -3.60
CA LEU A 128 -19.69 -19.96 -3.82
C LEU A 128 -18.93 -19.59 -2.54
N ARG A 129 -19.56 -19.67 -1.36
CA ARG A 129 -18.87 -19.55 -0.06
C ARG A 129 -17.78 -20.60 0.08
N GLU A 130 -18.09 -21.84 -0.27
CA GLU A 130 -17.13 -22.94 -0.18
C GLU A 130 -15.94 -22.75 -1.14
N ARG A 131 -16.20 -22.23 -2.34
CA ARG A 131 -15.14 -21.85 -3.27
C ARG A 131 -14.21 -20.78 -2.67
N VAL A 132 -14.76 -19.80 -1.95
CA VAL A 132 -13.94 -18.78 -1.27
C VAL A 132 -13.11 -19.41 -0.15
N ARG A 133 -13.69 -20.28 0.70
CA ARG A 133 -12.92 -21.00 1.74
C ARG A 133 -11.77 -21.79 1.15
N THR A 134 -12.04 -22.53 0.08
CA THR A 134 -11.04 -23.32 -0.65
C THR A 134 -9.89 -22.46 -1.18
N ALA A 135 -10.20 -21.29 -1.77
CA ALA A 135 -9.19 -20.37 -2.29
C ALA A 135 -8.46 -19.56 -1.19
N HIS A 136 -9.13 -19.33 -0.05
CA HIS A 136 -8.59 -18.57 1.07
C HIS A 136 -7.47 -19.31 1.79
N LYS A 137 -7.66 -20.60 2.07
CA LYS A 137 -6.75 -21.39 2.92
C LYS A 137 -5.29 -21.35 2.44
N PRO A 138 -4.96 -21.61 1.16
CA PRO A 138 -3.57 -21.57 0.71
C PRO A 138 -2.94 -20.17 0.81
N LEU A 139 -3.70 -19.12 0.53
CA LEU A 139 -3.19 -17.75 0.66
C LEU A 139 -2.91 -17.38 2.13
N LYS A 140 -3.80 -17.78 3.04
CA LYS A 140 -3.59 -17.59 4.48
C LYS A 140 -2.35 -18.34 4.97
N ASP A 141 -2.21 -19.61 4.60
CA ASP A 141 -1.06 -20.43 4.98
C ASP A 141 0.25 -19.81 4.48
N PHE A 142 0.27 -19.34 3.22
CA PHE A 142 1.40 -18.61 2.64
C PHE A 142 1.76 -17.35 3.44
N LEU A 143 0.78 -16.48 3.71
CA LEU A 143 1.01 -15.22 4.42
C LEU A 143 1.42 -15.42 5.89
N THR A 144 0.86 -16.45 6.53
CA THR A 144 1.22 -16.83 7.91
C THR A 144 2.66 -17.31 7.96
N GLY A 145 3.08 -18.14 7.00
CA GLY A 145 4.46 -18.62 6.89
C GLY A 145 5.48 -17.52 6.61
N ALA A 146 5.06 -16.42 5.97
CA ALA A 146 5.91 -15.26 5.75
C ALA A 146 6.01 -14.31 6.97
N THR A 147 5.17 -14.48 7.99
CA THR A 147 5.13 -13.57 9.15
C THR A 147 6.17 -13.97 10.19
N GLY A 148 6.95 -13.01 10.67
CA GLY A 148 7.94 -13.22 11.74
C GLY A 148 8.70 -11.95 12.10
N ASP A 149 9.79 -12.11 12.86
CA ASP A 149 10.59 -10.97 13.32
C ASP A 149 11.19 -10.15 12.17
N SER A 150 11.55 -10.81 11.07
CA SER A 150 12.03 -10.14 9.86
C SER A 150 10.97 -9.20 9.28
N THR A 151 9.75 -9.69 9.01
CA THR A 151 8.68 -8.85 8.47
C THR A 151 8.21 -7.78 9.45
N ARG A 152 8.26 -8.05 10.76
CA ARG A 152 7.96 -7.05 11.80
C ARG A 152 8.97 -5.92 11.81
N TRP A 153 10.25 -6.25 11.73
CA TRP A 153 11.29 -5.25 11.63
C TRP A 153 11.20 -4.48 10.31
N THR A 154 11.01 -5.17 9.18
CA THR A 154 10.89 -4.54 7.86
C THR A 154 9.70 -3.58 7.79
N SER A 155 8.51 -4.00 8.22
CA SER A 155 7.32 -3.15 8.20
C SER A 155 7.43 -1.99 9.19
N GLY A 156 7.74 -2.26 10.46
CA GLY A 156 7.64 -1.26 11.53
C GLY A 156 8.88 -0.39 11.76
N GLN A 157 10.07 -0.82 11.32
CA GLN A 157 11.32 -0.08 11.54
C GLN A 157 11.92 0.46 10.25
N ALA A 158 11.96 -0.35 9.18
CA ALA A 158 12.54 0.09 7.92
C ALA A 158 11.55 0.89 7.07
N LEU A 159 10.48 0.24 6.61
CA LEU A 159 9.54 0.83 5.68
C LEU A 159 8.70 1.93 6.31
N ASP A 160 8.26 1.77 7.57
CA ASP A 160 7.53 2.82 8.27
C ASP A 160 8.35 4.12 8.46
N ASN A 161 9.65 3.98 8.74
CA ASN A 161 10.52 5.12 8.96
C ASN A 161 10.84 5.85 7.66
N LEU A 162 11.12 5.09 6.59
CA LEU A 162 11.24 5.66 5.25
C LEU A 162 9.94 6.32 4.79
N ALA A 163 8.81 5.65 4.95
CA ALA A 163 7.52 6.14 4.48
C ALA A 163 7.03 7.33 5.30
N GLU A 164 6.69 7.14 6.56
CA GLU A 164 6.01 8.17 7.35
C GLU A 164 6.94 9.27 7.87
N ARG A 165 8.06 8.87 8.46
CA ARG A 165 8.95 9.82 9.14
C ARG A 165 9.78 10.63 8.16
N THR A 166 9.91 10.14 6.92
CA THR A 166 10.81 10.72 5.92
C THR A 166 10.06 11.14 4.66
N CYS A 167 9.47 10.22 3.90
CA CYS A 167 8.91 10.56 2.59
C CYS A 167 7.59 11.34 2.67
N PHE A 168 6.62 10.85 3.43
CA PHE A 168 5.30 11.48 3.54
C PHE A 168 5.36 12.79 4.33
N SER A 169 6.19 12.85 5.38
CA SER A 169 6.44 14.09 6.13
C SER A 169 6.97 15.21 5.24
N VAL A 170 7.93 14.92 4.36
CA VAL A 170 8.46 15.88 3.36
C VAL A 170 7.35 16.38 2.45
N LEU A 171 6.54 15.48 1.89
CA LEU A 171 5.49 15.88 0.94
C LEU A 171 4.40 16.74 1.59
N ARG A 172 4.11 16.52 2.88
CA ARG A 172 3.13 17.29 3.66
C ARG A 172 3.63 18.71 4.04
N VAL A 173 4.86 19.10 3.71
CA VAL A 173 5.37 20.44 4.00
C VAL A 173 4.92 21.45 2.92
N PRO A 174 4.26 22.56 3.28
CA PRO A 174 3.78 23.56 2.31
C PRO A 174 4.88 24.14 1.42
N GLY A 175 6.07 24.34 1.97
CA GLY A 175 7.23 24.80 1.20
C GLY A 175 7.58 23.89 0.03
N ILE A 176 7.44 22.57 0.18
CA ILE A 176 7.65 21.62 -0.93
C ILE A 176 6.59 21.80 -1.99
N SER A 177 5.31 21.86 -1.62
CA SER A 177 4.21 22.09 -2.57
C SER A 177 4.37 23.40 -3.36
N SER A 178 4.84 24.46 -2.70
CA SER A 178 5.13 25.74 -3.33
C SER A 178 6.20 25.66 -4.42
N VAL A 179 7.23 24.81 -4.28
CA VAL A 179 8.27 24.61 -5.32
C VAL A 179 7.66 24.07 -6.62
N PHE A 180 6.64 23.22 -6.49
CA PHE A 180 5.94 22.61 -7.62
C PHE A 180 4.73 23.42 -8.10
N GLY A 181 4.46 24.58 -7.48
CA GLY A 181 3.34 25.44 -7.86
C GLY A 181 1.97 24.91 -7.42
N ILE A 182 1.94 24.06 -6.40
CA ILE A 182 0.70 23.56 -5.79
C ILE A 182 0.34 24.44 -4.59
N ALA A 183 -0.91 24.91 -4.56
CA ALA A 183 -1.37 25.91 -3.60
C ALA A 183 -1.42 25.40 -2.15
N SER A 184 -1.75 24.11 -1.97
CA SER A 184 -1.94 23.48 -0.67
C SER A 184 -1.06 22.24 -0.54
N ALA A 185 -0.53 22.03 0.66
CA ALA A 185 0.14 20.77 0.97
C ALA A 185 -0.87 19.62 1.10
N PRO A 186 -0.43 18.37 0.86
CA PRO A 186 -1.15 17.18 1.28
C PRO A 186 -1.60 17.27 2.74
N GLN A 187 -2.80 16.78 3.01
CA GLN A 187 -3.37 16.64 4.34
C GLN A 187 -2.54 15.68 5.21
N LYS A 188 -2.67 15.85 6.52
CA LYS A 188 -1.96 15.03 7.51
C LYS A 188 -2.22 13.53 7.34
N ASP A 189 -3.45 13.17 6.99
CA ASP A 189 -3.87 11.77 6.89
C ASP A 189 -3.58 11.14 5.52
N TRP A 190 -3.13 11.92 4.53
CA TRP A 190 -2.60 11.37 3.28
C TRP A 190 -1.29 10.61 3.58
N PRO A 191 -1.06 9.36 3.11
CA PRO A 191 -1.77 8.65 2.04
C PRO A 191 -2.80 7.62 2.52
N TYR A 192 -3.31 7.71 3.75
CA TYR A 192 -4.38 6.84 4.25
C TYR A 192 -5.77 7.34 3.83
N SER A 193 -5.91 8.65 3.59
CA SER A 193 -7.10 9.29 3.00
C SER A 193 -6.80 9.87 1.62
N GLU A 194 -7.79 9.83 0.74
CA GLU A 194 -7.67 10.43 -0.60
C GLU A 194 -7.42 11.94 -0.51
N ASP A 195 -6.50 12.44 -1.33
CA ASP A 195 -6.15 13.86 -1.35
C ASP A 195 -5.83 14.31 -2.79
N SER A 196 -6.62 15.26 -3.29
CA SER A 196 -6.47 15.78 -4.64
C SER A 196 -5.19 16.62 -4.83
N ASP A 197 -4.74 17.32 -3.80
CA ASP A 197 -3.55 18.16 -3.85
C ASP A 197 -2.29 17.31 -3.78
N ALA A 198 -2.33 16.20 -3.02
CA ALA A 198 -1.26 15.20 -3.06
C ALA A 198 -1.10 14.55 -4.45
N ASN A 199 -2.20 14.23 -5.11
CA ASN A 199 -2.15 13.68 -6.47
C ASN A 199 -1.58 14.68 -7.48
N LYS A 200 -1.94 15.98 -7.38
CA LYS A 200 -1.35 17.04 -8.21
C LYS A 200 0.14 17.23 -7.94
N LEU A 201 0.55 17.17 -6.67
CA LEU A 201 1.95 17.31 -6.28
C LEU A 201 2.79 16.16 -6.85
N LEU A 202 2.34 14.92 -6.72
CA LEU A 202 3.06 13.76 -7.26
C LEU A 202 3.17 13.82 -8.79
N ASP A 203 2.12 14.23 -9.48
CA ASP A 203 2.10 14.45 -10.93
C ASP A 203 3.12 15.52 -11.35
N GLU A 204 3.16 16.67 -10.66
CA GLU A 204 4.14 17.72 -10.96
C GLU A 204 5.58 17.32 -10.65
N ILE A 205 5.82 16.60 -9.54
CA ILE A 205 7.14 16.04 -9.23
C ILE A 205 7.55 15.05 -10.32
N SER A 206 6.65 14.14 -10.70
CA SER A 206 6.95 13.11 -11.69
C SER A 206 7.26 13.73 -13.05
N ARG A 207 6.45 14.69 -13.49
CA ARG A 207 6.64 15.42 -14.75
C ARG A 207 7.95 16.20 -14.82
N ARG A 208 8.40 16.80 -13.71
CA ARG A 208 9.58 17.67 -13.70
C ARG A 208 10.88 16.95 -13.38
N LEU A 209 10.84 15.92 -12.54
CA LEU A 209 12.04 15.32 -11.96
C LEU A 209 12.28 13.86 -12.37
N THR A 210 11.25 13.16 -12.88
CA THR A 210 11.37 11.74 -13.23
C THR A 210 11.33 11.54 -14.74
N PRO A 211 12.32 10.87 -15.35
CA PRO A 211 12.41 10.74 -16.81
C PRO A 211 11.32 9.87 -17.46
N ALA A 212 10.46 9.22 -16.67
CA ALA A 212 9.45 8.28 -17.16
C ALA A 212 8.00 8.60 -16.74
N ASN A 213 7.73 9.79 -16.18
CA ASN A 213 6.42 10.18 -15.63
C ASN A 213 5.72 9.02 -14.86
N VAL A 214 6.43 8.48 -13.89
CA VAL A 214 6.09 7.24 -13.17
C VAL A 214 4.76 7.33 -12.41
N LEU A 215 4.30 8.54 -12.08
CA LEU A 215 3.09 8.79 -11.29
C LEU A 215 2.31 9.97 -11.84
N ASP A 216 1.34 9.70 -12.72
CA ASP A 216 0.29 10.68 -13.04
C ASP A 216 -0.77 10.75 -11.92
N ARG A 217 -1.68 11.73 -12.00
CA ARG A 217 -2.71 11.95 -10.95
C ARG A 217 -3.58 10.71 -10.73
N GLN A 218 -4.00 10.07 -11.82
CA GLN A 218 -4.86 8.90 -11.76
C GLN A 218 -4.11 7.69 -11.21
N GLY A 219 -2.85 7.49 -11.60
CA GLY A 219 -1.97 6.45 -11.13
C GLY A 219 -1.68 6.58 -9.63
N ALA A 220 -1.39 7.79 -9.15
CA ALA A 220 -1.19 8.06 -7.72
C ALA A 220 -2.43 7.67 -6.89
N SER A 221 -3.61 8.19 -7.26
CA SER A 221 -4.88 7.87 -6.58
C SER A 221 -5.23 6.37 -6.66
N SER A 222 -5.01 5.75 -7.82
CA SER A 222 -5.32 4.32 -8.01
C SER A 222 -4.40 3.43 -7.19
N ARG A 223 -3.10 3.75 -7.13
CA ARG A 223 -2.13 3.04 -6.28
C ARG A 223 -2.47 3.18 -4.81
N GLN A 224 -2.84 4.39 -4.37
CA GLN A 224 -3.28 4.63 -2.99
C GLN A 224 -4.47 3.74 -2.61
N ARG A 225 -5.50 3.68 -3.47
CA ARG A 225 -6.66 2.80 -3.25
C ARG A 225 -6.27 1.32 -3.22
N VAL A 226 -5.41 0.88 -4.13
CA VAL A 226 -4.91 -0.52 -4.13
C VAL A 226 -4.11 -0.82 -2.86
N ALA A 227 -3.27 0.11 -2.40
CA ALA A 227 -2.51 -0.02 -1.17
C ALA A 227 -3.43 -0.25 0.03
N ALA A 228 -4.40 0.65 0.24
CA ALA A 228 -5.33 0.58 1.36
C ALA A 228 -6.21 -0.68 1.31
N ARG A 229 -6.89 -0.93 0.18
CA ARG A 229 -7.79 -2.09 0.05
C ARG A 229 -7.05 -3.42 0.11
N GLY A 230 -5.84 -3.48 -0.41
CA GLY A 230 -5.02 -4.69 -0.32
C GLY A 230 -4.52 -4.97 1.10
N ALA A 231 -4.12 -3.95 1.85
CA ALA A 231 -3.75 -4.12 3.25
C ALA A 231 -4.95 -4.57 4.10
N GLU A 232 -6.12 -3.94 3.93
CA GLU A 232 -7.37 -4.35 4.59
C GLU A 232 -7.72 -5.82 4.28
N ALA A 233 -7.64 -6.21 3.00
CA ALA A 233 -7.95 -7.57 2.57
C ALA A 233 -6.95 -8.61 3.09
N ILE A 234 -5.65 -8.32 3.06
CA ILE A 234 -4.60 -9.22 3.60
C ILE A 234 -4.79 -9.42 5.11
N ALA A 235 -5.10 -8.36 5.86
CA ALA A 235 -5.40 -8.48 7.28
C ALA A 235 -6.65 -9.36 7.53
N SER A 236 -7.72 -9.18 6.74
CA SER A 236 -8.91 -10.04 6.81
C SER A 236 -8.64 -11.49 6.41
N VAL A 237 -7.74 -11.75 5.46
CA VAL A 237 -7.30 -13.12 5.10
C VAL A 237 -6.61 -13.79 6.30
N LEU A 238 -5.77 -13.07 7.02
CA LEU A 238 -5.07 -13.59 8.19
C LEU A 238 -6.02 -13.83 9.38
N ASP A 239 -6.99 -12.93 9.60
CA ASP A 239 -7.96 -13.04 10.69
C ASP A 239 -8.97 -14.17 10.48
N TYR A 240 -9.46 -14.34 9.24
CA TYR A 240 -10.50 -15.32 8.95
C TYR A 240 -9.99 -16.72 9.22
N SER A 241 -10.70 -17.44 10.09
CA SER A 241 -10.48 -18.84 10.41
C SER A 241 -11.82 -19.53 10.38
N GLU A 242 -11.89 -20.67 9.70
CA GLU A 242 -13.12 -21.44 9.61
C GLU A 242 -13.55 -21.90 11.01
N ASN A 243 -14.75 -21.50 11.44
CA ASN A 243 -15.29 -21.88 12.75
C ASN A 243 -16.42 -22.88 12.57
N GLY A 244 -16.11 -24.17 12.69
CA GLY A 244 -17.08 -25.26 12.58
C GLY A 244 -18.13 -25.32 13.70
N ALA A 245 -17.94 -24.59 14.81
CA ALA A 245 -18.84 -24.64 15.96
C ALA A 245 -20.05 -23.68 15.86
N ASP A 246 -19.92 -22.58 15.12
CA ASP A 246 -21.00 -21.61 14.87
C ASP A 246 -20.98 -21.16 13.42
N ARG A 247 -21.86 -21.77 12.62
CA ARG A 247 -21.99 -21.51 11.18
C ARG A 247 -22.52 -20.09 10.88
N GLY A 248 -23.25 -19.47 11.80
CA GLY A 248 -23.73 -18.10 11.65
C GLY A 248 -22.58 -17.10 11.70
N ASP A 249 -21.76 -17.21 12.75
CA ASP A 249 -20.56 -16.39 12.93
C ASP A 249 -19.49 -16.64 11.85
N ASP A 250 -19.32 -17.89 11.40
CA ASP A 250 -18.42 -18.23 10.30
C ASP A 250 -18.84 -17.55 8.99
N ASN A 251 -20.13 -17.67 8.61
CA ASN A 251 -20.63 -17.04 7.38
C ASN A 251 -20.54 -15.51 7.45
N ALA A 252 -20.81 -14.90 8.61
CA ALA A 252 -20.65 -13.46 8.78
C ALA A 252 -19.18 -13.02 8.61
N SER A 253 -18.23 -13.78 9.15
CA SER A 253 -16.79 -13.52 8.97
C SER A 253 -16.36 -13.69 7.52
N LEU A 254 -16.86 -14.73 6.85
CA LEU A 254 -16.59 -15.02 5.45
C LEU A 254 -17.13 -13.91 4.54
N ASP A 255 -18.33 -13.42 4.79
CA ASP A 255 -18.93 -12.33 4.01
C ASP A 255 -18.12 -11.01 4.16
N ILE A 256 -17.54 -10.75 5.34
CA ILE A 256 -16.60 -9.64 5.55
C ILE A 256 -15.32 -9.84 4.73
N LEU A 257 -14.70 -11.03 4.80
CA LEU A 257 -13.54 -11.37 4.00
C LEU A 257 -13.80 -11.17 2.50
N ILE A 258 -14.92 -11.70 2.00
CA ILE A 258 -15.32 -11.59 0.58
C ILE A 258 -15.43 -10.12 0.18
N THR A 259 -16.09 -9.30 1.01
CA THR A 259 -16.25 -7.87 0.74
C THR A 259 -14.89 -7.17 0.63
N GLN A 260 -13.95 -7.45 1.53
CA GLN A 260 -12.62 -6.83 1.50
C GLN A 260 -11.84 -7.25 0.26
N VAL A 261 -11.78 -8.56 -0.03
CA VAL A 261 -11.10 -9.10 -1.22
C VAL A 261 -11.73 -8.56 -2.51
N TYR A 262 -13.05 -8.45 -2.58
CA TYR A 262 -13.73 -7.87 -3.73
C TYR A 262 -13.34 -6.41 -3.95
N THR A 263 -13.32 -5.59 -2.89
CA THR A 263 -12.89 -4.19 -2.99
C THR A 263 -11.41 -4.05 -3.37
N TRP A 264 -10.57 -5.02 -3.00
CA TRP A 264 -9.19 -5.07 -3.46
C TRP A 264 -9.09 -5.42 -4.95
N ALA A 265 -9.86 -6.40 -5.42
CA ALA A 265 -9.90 -6.80 -6.82
C ALA A 265 -10.37 -5.65 -7.74
N THR A 266 -11.40 -4.91 -7.34
CA THR A 266 -11.91 -3.75 -8.11
C THR A 266 -10.90 -2.60 -8.15
N ALA A 267 -10.25 -2.29 -7.04
CA ALA A 267 -9.18 -1.30 -7.00
C ALA A 267 -8.02 -1.68 -7.93
N LYS A 268 -7.63 -2.97 -7.95
CA LYS A 268 -6.55 -3.46 -8.81
C LYS A 268 -6.91 -3.39 -10.30
N LYS A 269 -8.15 -3.75 -10.66
CA LYS A 269 -8.67 -3.58 -12.04
C LYS A 269 -8.61 -2.11 -12.48
N ALA A 270 -9.02 -1.17 -11.61
CA ALA A 270 -8.97 0.26 -11.90
C ALA A 270 -7.54 0.77 -12.17
N LEU A 271 -6.56 0.32 -11.38
CA LEU A 271 -5.15 0.64 -11.61
C LEU A 271 -4.64 0.10 -12.96
N ALA A 272 -5.01 -1.12 -13.33
CA ALA A 272 -4.59 -1.73 -14.60
C ALA A 272 -5.15 -1.00 -15.82
N MET A 273 -6.42 -0.57 -15.78
CA MET A 273 -7.04 0.22 -16.87
C MET A 273 -6.42 1.62 -17.01
N GLY A 274 -5.98 2.24 -15.91
CA GLY A 274 -5.25 3.50 -15.96
C GLY A 274 -3.90 3.37 -16.65
N ALA A 275 -3.19 2.25 -16.45
CA ALA A 275 -1.89 2.01 -17.06
C ALA A 275 -1.95 1.77 -18.59
N THR A 276 -3.09 1.34 -19.13
CA THR A 276 -3.28 1.11 -20.58
C THR A 276 -3.72 2.35 -21.36
N SER A 277 -4.00 3.46 -20.67
CA SER A 277 -4.56 4.68 -21.26
C SER A 277 -3.54 5.81 -21.50
N ASN A 278 -2.27 5.57 -21.16
CA ASN A 278 -1.12 6.48 -21.36
C ASN A 278 -0.10 5.85 -22.30
#